data_AF-A0A925NUG1-F1
#
_entry.id   AF-A0A925NUG1-F1
#
_cell.length_a   1.000
_cell.length_b   1.000
_cell.length_c   1.000
_cell.angle_alpha   90.00
_cell.angle_beta   90.00
_cell.angle_gamma   90.00
#
_symmetry.space_group_name_H-M   'P 1'
#
loop_
_entity.id
_entity.type
_entity.pdbx_description
1 polymer ?
#
loop_
_entity_poly.entity_id
_entity_poly.type
_entity_poly.pdbx_seq_one_letter_code
_entity_poly.pdbx_strand_id
1 'polypeptide(L)'
;MQMTFINPSRSIRIGDDTGIGGDCLLFGHSSWLSKFEGYPVDFDSIEIGNNVSLAWRVFVLPGSKIGDGAVIGANSLVRGEIPSRCLAMGFPARVVSRPPDFPREVTNVEKAKILQEIVAEMMEYFRASGFLCRQEGTVFEVNEVSHRWFLKRRKSWRFLVADSELTQAALDKVDVVLSLHGIPEQIRTDCAGRSQMWIDLEAKERSDFGNDLGEEVAQYLKRYGVRLFRVKGGA
;
A
#
# COMPACT_ATOMS: atom_id res chain seq x y z
N MET A 1 -0.16 -20.70 -9.63
CA MET A 1 1.17 -20.06 -9.75
C MET A 1 0.93 -18.78 -10.54
N GLN A 2 1.00 -17.62 -9.88
CA GLN A 2 0.82 -16.31 -10.53
C GLN A 2 2.23 -15.84 -10.92
N MET A 3 2.63 -15.94 -12.19
CA MET A 3 4.00 -15.60 -12.60
C MET A 3 4.02 -14.43 -13.56
N THR A 4 4.80 -13.41 -13.25
CA THR A 4 5.09 -12.29 -14.15
C THR A 4 6.42 -12.54 -14.83
N PHE A 5 6.48 -12.34 -16.15
CA PHE A 5 7.70 -12.47 -16.94
C PHE A 5 8.22 -11.11 -17.35
N ILE A 6 9.44 -10.81 -16.92
CA ILE A 6 10.20 -9.63 -17.36
C ILE A 6 11.30 -10.14 -18.29
N ASN A 7 11.22 -9.80 -19.57
CA ASN A 7 12.18 -10.24 -20.59
C ASN A 7 12.91 -9.01 -21.18
N PRO A 8 14.01 -8.60 -20.52
CA PRO A 8 14.75 -7.41 -20.91
C PRO A 8 15.69 -7.71 -22.08
N SER A 9 15.45 -7.07 -23.23
CA SER A 9 16.47 -6.92 -24.28
C SER A 9 17.18 -5.56 -24.23
N ARG A 10 16.58 -4.61 -23.49
CA ARG A 10 17.10 -3.30 -23.10
C ARG A 10 16.69 -3.02 -21.65
N SER A 11 17.02 -1.85 -21.11
CA SER A 11 16.70 -1.49 -19.72
C SER A 11 15.19 -1.50 -19.46
N ILE A 12 14.77 -2.13 -18.38
CA ILE A 12 13.41 -2.03 -17.85
C ILE A 12 13.53 -1.32 -16.49
N ARG A 13 13.03 -0.09 -16.41
CA ARG A 13 13.02 0.72 -15.19
C ARG A 13 11.61 0.70 -14.60
N ILE A 14 11.53 0.41 -13.30
CA ILE A 14 10.28 0.33 -12.55
C ILE A 14 10.46 1.21 -11.32
N GLY A 15 9.60 2.21 -11.19
CA GLY A 15 9.62 3.16 -10.08
C GLY A 15 9.17 2.56 -8.77
N ASP A 16 9.34 3.34 -7.71
CA ASP A 16 9.00 2.96 -6.35
C ASP A 16 7.49 2.75 -6.18
N ASP A 17 7.14 1.84 -5.28
CA ASP A 17 5.74 1.54 -4.93
C ASP A 17 4.84 1.09 -6.11
N THR A 18 5.45 0.58 -7.17
CA THR A 18 4.73 0.04 -8.33
C THR A 18 4.34 -1.42 -8.11
N GLY A 19 3.05 -1.71 -8.30
CA GLY A 19 2.49 -3.06 -8.21
C GLY A 19 2.33 -3.70 -9.59
N ILE A 20 2.80 -4.94 -9.73
CA ILE A 20 2.62 -5.74 -10.96
C ILE A 20 1.84 -6.99 -10.61
N GLY A 21 0.62 -7.08 -11.14
CA GLY A 21 -0.27 -8.22 -10.97
C GLY A 21 0.27 -9.50 -11.60
N GLY A 22 -0.40 -10.62 -11.35
CA GLY A 22 -0.02 -11.92 -11.90
C GLY A 22 -0.13 -11.98 -13.43
N ASP A 23 0.67 -12.85 -14.03
CA ASP A 23 0.66 -13.16 -15.47
C ASP A 23 0.96 -11.96 -16.38
N CYS A 24 1.65 -10.93 -15.87
CA CYS A 24 2.10 -9.82 -16.69
C CYS A 24 3.31 -10.21 -17.54
N LEU A 25 3.42 -9.61 -18.73
CA LEU A 25 4.52 -9.80 -19.67
C LEU A 25 5.14 -8.44 -20.01
N LEU A 26 6.39 -8.20 -19.61
CA LEU A 26 7.14 -6.97 -19.91
C LEU A 26 8.29 -7.33 -20.85
N PHE A 27 8.13 -7.07 -22.15
CA PHE A 27 9.07 -7.55 -23.18
C PHE A 27 9.77 -6.37 -23.86
N GLY A 28 11.10 -6.34 -23.76
CA GLY A 28 11.95 -5.34 -24.41
C GLY A 28 12.29 -5.65 -25.88
N HIS A 29 11.64 -6.64 -26.49
CA HIS A 29 11.75 -6.98 -27.91
C HIS A 29 10.38 -7.32 -28.53
N SER A 30 10.28 -7.29 -29.86
CA SER A 30 9.04 -7.59 -30.59
C SER A 30 9.09 -8.88 -31.42
N SER A 31 9.55 -8.82 -32.67
CA SER A 31 9.40 -9.90 -33.66
C SER A 31 10.57 -10.88 -33.67
N TRP A 32 10.26 -12.16 -33.91
CA TRP A 32 11.26 -13.21 -34.23
C TRP A 32 11.77 -13.11 -35.67
N LEU A 33 10.97 -12.52 -36.57
CA LEU A 33 11.28 -12.47 -38.01
C LEU A 33 12.48 -11.55 -38.30
N SER A 34 13.15 -11.81 -39.42
CA SER A 34 14.41 -11.13 -39.73
C SER A 34 14.21 -9.68 -40.13
N LYS A 35 14.96 -8.78 -39.50
CA LYS A 35 15.04 -7.38 -39.93
C LYS A 35 15.63 -7.25 -41.34
N PHE A 36 16.48 -8.20 -41.77
CA PHE A 36 17.03 -8.23 -43.13
C PHE A 36 15.98 -8.54 -44.19
N GLU A 37 14.85 -9.14 -43.80
CA GLU A 37 13.70 -9.41 -44.69
C GLU A 37 12.67 -8.26 -44.66
N GLY A 38 12.97 -7.16 -43.98
CA GLY A 38 12.13 -5.97 -43.92
C GLY A 38 11.07 -5.98 -42.81
N TYR A 39 11.06 -6.99 -41.92
CA TYR A 39 10.13 -7.01 -40.79
C TYR A 39 10.50 -5.97 -39.72
N PRO A 40 9.50 -5.36 -39.03
CA PRO A 40 9.75 -4.48 -37.90
C PRO A 40 10.21 -5.31 -36.70
N VAL A 41 11.49 -5.16 -36.36
CA VAL A 41 12.11 -5.76 -35.17
C VAL A 41 12.58 -4.63 -34.26
N ASP A 42 11.87 -4.49 -33.14
CA ASP A 42 12.10 -3.46 -32.14
C ASP A 42 12.81 -4.06 -30.94
N PHE A 43 13.79 -3.32 -30.42
CA PHE A 43 14.48 -3.60 -29.17
C PHE A 43 14.59 -2.29 -28.40
N ASP A 44 13.79 -2.11 -27.37
CA ASP A 44 13.69 -0.82 -26.69
C ASP A 44 13.41 -1.00 -25.19
N SER A 45 13.75 0.04 -24.45
CA SER A 45 13.52 0.16 -23.02
C SER A 45 12.04 0.20 -22.66
N ILE A 46 11.74 -0.14 -21.42
CA ILE A 46 10.43 0.07 -20.81
C ILE A 46 10.65 0.96 -19.58
N GLU A 47 9.82 1.98 -19.43
CA GLU A 47 9.82 2.88 -18.27
C GLU A 47 8.46 2.81 -17.59
N ILE A 48 8.46 2.42 -16.32
CA ILE A 48 7.27 2.42 -15.47
C ILE A 48 7.56 3.34 -14.30
N GLY A 49 6.73 4.35 -14.11
CA GLY A 49 6.86 5.35 -13.06
C GLY A 49 6.60 4.80 -11.65
N ASN A 50 6.50 5.72 -10.69
CA ASN A 50 6.20 5.44 -9.29
C ASN A 50 4.70 5.24 -9.08
N ASN A 51 4.31 4.43 -8.08
CA ASN A 51 2.91 4.20 -7.71
C ASN A 51 2.04 3.67 -8.87
N VAL A 52 2.62 3.00 -9.87
CA VAL A 52 1.86 2.43 -10.98
C VAL A 52 1.21 1.12 -10.55
N SER A 53 0.02 0.82 -11.06
CA SER A 53 -0.64 -0.47 -10.87
C SER A 53 -0.87 -1.15 -12.21
N LEU A 54 -0.14 -2.22 -12.48
CA LEU A 54 -0.48 -3.14 -13.56
C LEU A 54 -1.41 -4.20 -12.99
N ALA A 55 -2.65 -4.23 -13.48
CA ALA A 55 -3.55 -5.32 -13.17
C ALA A 55 -3.06 -6.64 -13.80
N TRP A 56 -3.84 -7.71 -13.66
CA TRP A 56 -3.44 -9.03 -14.13
C TRP A 56 -3.39 -9.10 -15.66
N ARG A 57 -2.43 -9.89 -16.17
CA ARG A 57 -2.29 -10.17 -17.62
C ARG A 57 -2.06 -8.94 -18.48
N VAL A 58 -1.36 -7.94 -17.95
CA VAL A 58 -0.93 -6.78 -18.75
C VAL A 58 0.30 -7.16 -19.56
N PHE A 59 0.26 -6.90 -20.87
CA PHE A 59 1.41 -7.02 -21.76
C PHE A 59 1.96 -5.61 -22.05
N VAL A 60 3.21 -5.36 -21.67
CA VAL A 60 3.95 -4.13 -21.99
C VAL A 60 4.94 -4.38 -23.12
N LEU A 61 4.78 -3.66 -24.23
CA LEU A 61 5.64 -3.76 -25.42
C LEU A 61 6.90 -2.89 -25.31
N PRO A 62 7.91 -3.13 -26.18
CA PRO A 62 9.12 -2.32 -26.21
C PRO A 62 8.81 -0.84 -26.47
N GLY A 63 9.55 0.05 -25.81
CA GLY A 63 9.43 1.50 -26.00
C GLY A 63 8.26 2.11 -25.22
N SER A 64 7.56 1.33 -24.40
CA SER A 64 6.46 1.82 -23.59
C SER A 64 6.93 2.60 -22.37
N LYS A 65 6.24 3.71 -22.11
CA LYS A 65 6.42 4.56 -20.93
C LYS A 65 5.10 4.71 -20.20
N ILE A 66 5.07 4.42 -18.91
CA ILE A 66 3.86 4.51 -18.07
C ILE A 66 4.16 5.52 -16.97
N GLY A 67 3.43 6.63 -16.96
CA GLY A 67 3.61 7.72 -16.00
C GLY A 67 3.16 7.36 -14.58
N ASP A 68 3.65 8.13 -13.61
CA ASP A 68 3.41 7.92 -12.18
C ASP A 68 1.92 7.84 -11.82
N GLY A 69 1.55 6.94 -10.93
CA GLY A 69 0.17 6.80 -10.45
C GLY A 69 -0.83 6.31 -11.50
N ALA A 70 -0.37 5.86 -12.67
CA ALA A 70 -1.25 5.27 -13.68
C ALA A 70 -1.72 3.88 -13.27
N VAL A 71 -2.94 3.53 -13.67
CA VAL A 71 -3.49 2.19 -13.51
C VAL A 71 -3.77 1.59 -14.88
N ILE A 72 -3.20 0.41 -15.13
CA ILE A 72 -3.42 -0.35 -16.35
C ILE A 72 -4.38 -1.50 -16.05
N GLY A 73 -5.55 -1.49 -16.70
CA GLY A 73 -6.59 -2.49 -16.52
C GLY A 73 -6.16 -3.88 -16.98
N ALA A 74 -6.83 -4.92 -16.47
CA ALA A 74 -6.47 -6.30 -16.75
C ALA A 74 -6.57 -6.65 -18.25
N ASN A 75 -5.75 -7.60 -18.71
CA ASN A 75 -5.67 -8.05 -20.12
C ASN A 75 -5.33 -6.93 -21.13
N SER A 76 -4.71 -5.84 -20.71
CA SER A 76 -4.38 -4.72 -21.60
C SER A 76 -3.03 -4.90 -22.30
N LEU A 77 -2.89 -4.37 -23.51
CA LEU A 77 -1.60 -4.27 -24.23
C LEU A 77 -1.14 -2.82 -24.27
N VAL A 78 -0.09 -2.51 -23.52
CA VAL A 78 0.53 -1.19 -23.50
C VAL A 78 1.52 -1.07 -24.65
N ARG A 79 1.34 -0.04 -25.47
CA ARG A 79 2.25 0.37 -26.54
C ARG A 79 2.37 1.90 -26.55
N GLY A 80 3.59 2.41 -26.52
CA GLY A 80 3.86 3.85 -26.46
C GLY A 80 3.65 4.42 -25.05
N GLU A 81 3.24 5.69 -24.97
CA GLU A 81 3.17 6.45 -23.71
C GLU A 81 1.76 6.42 -23.08
N ILE A 82 1.71 6.13 -21.79
CA ILE A 82 0.53 6.27 -20.93
C ILE A 82 0.82 7.42 -19.94
N PRO A 83 0.00 8.48 -19.90
CA PRO A 83 0.20 9.60 -18.98
C PRO A 83 0.11 9.21 -17.51
N SER A 84 0.70 10.04 -16.63
CA SER A 84 0.55 9.91 -15.19
C SER A 84 -0.91 10.08 -14.73
N ARG A 85 -1.24 9.46 -13.58
CA ARG A 85 -2.51 9.60 -12.87
C ARG A 85 -3.74 9.32 -13.75
N CYS A 86 -3.70 8.34 -14.64
CA CYS A 86 -4.85 7.96 -15.46
C CYS A 86 -5.20 6.47 -15.33
N LEU A 87 -6.43 6.12 -15.71
CA LEU A 87 -6.83 4.74 -15.96
C LEU A 87 -6.73 4.47 -17.46
N ALA A 88 -5.92 3.48 -17.85
CA ALA A 88 -5.83 3.01 -19.22
C ALA A 88 -6.14 1.53 -19.32
N MET A 89 -6.87 1.11 -20.36
CA MET A 89 -7.19 -0.30 -20.57
C MET A 89 -7.45 -0.64 -22.05
N GLY A 90 -7.40 -1.93 -22.39
CA GLY A 90 -7.72 -2.46 -23.72
C GLY A 90 -6.51 -2.94 -24.52
N PHE A 91 -6.77 -3.37 -25.76
CA PHE A 91 -5.78 -3.90 -26.69
C PHE A 91 -5.91 -3.19 -28.06
N PRO A 92 -5.07 -2.19 -28.38
CA PRO A 92 -4.09 -1.55 -27.51
C PRO A 92 -4.73 -0.71 -26.40
N ALA A 93 -4.01 -0.52 -25.28
CA ALA A 93 -4.48 0.24 -24.14
C ALA A 93 -4.72 1.70 -24.52
N ARG A 94 -5.84 2.26 -24.06
CA ARG A 94 -6.21 3.67 -24.23
C ARG A 94 -6.64 4.23 -22.90
N VAL A 95 -6.38 5.52 -22.69
CA VAL A 95 -6.83 6.22 -21.48
C VAL A 95 -8.36 6.32 -21.52
N VAL A 96 -9.01 5.79 -20.50
CA VAL A 96 -10.47 5.78 -20.34
C VAL A 96 -10.95 6.70 -19.21
N SER A 97 -10.07 7.08 -18.28
CA SER A 97 -10.40 8.05 -17.23
C SER A 97 -9.15 8.81 -16.76
N ARG A 98 -9.35 10.02 -16.26
CA ARG A 98 -8.32 11.00 -15.82
C ARG A 98 -8.87 11.81 -14.63
N PRO A 99 -8.03 12.61 -13.94
CA PRO A 99 -8.52 13.52 -12.92
C PRO A 99 -9.51 14.53 -13.53
N PRO A 100 -10.57 14.93 -12.80
CA PRO A 100 -10.81 14.62 -11.39
C PRO A 100 -11.50 13.28 -11.14
N ASP A 101 -11.91 12.54 -12.16
CA ASP A 101 -12.67 11.29 -12.00
C ASP A 101 -11.77 10.11 -11.58
N PHE A 102 -10.49 10.14 -11.98
CA PHE A 102 -9.53 9.10 -11.65
C PHE A 102 -8.07 9.59 -11.59
N PRO A 103 -7.37 9.45 -10.44
CA PRO A 103 -7.96 9.18 -9.13
C PRO A 103 -8.80 10.38 -8.67
N ARG A 104 -9.95 10.12 -8.07
CA ARG A 104 -10.72 11.18 -7.41
C ARG A 104 -10.01 11.71 -6.20
N GLU A 105 -10.24 12.98 -5.92
CA GLU A 105 -9.87 13.55 -4.63
C GLU A 105 -10.81 12.99 -3.53
N VAL A 106 -10.22 12.72 -2.37
CA VAL A 106 -10.92 12.23 -1.18
C VAL A 106 -10.74 13.28 -0.10
N THR A 107 -11.83 13.85 0.36
CA THR A 107 -11.84 14.89 1.40
C THR A 107 -11.39 14.32 2.75
N ASN A 108 -10.94 15.18 3.67
CA ASN A 108 -10.53 14.73 5.00
C ASN A 108 -11.67 14.06 5.77
N VAL A 109 -12.92 14.53 5.58
CA VAL A 109 -14.11 13.93 6.17
C VAL A 109 -14.33 12.51 5.63
N GLU A 110 -14.19 12.31 4.31
CA GLU A 110 -14.28 10.96 3.72
C GLU A 110 -13.13 10.06 4.16
N LYS A 111 -11.91 10.58 4.26
CA LYS A 111 -10.75 9.81 4.76
C LYS A 111 -10.96 9.32 6.19
N ALA A 112 -11.48 10.18 7.08
CA ALA A 112 -11.84 9.80 8.44
C ALA A 112 -12.90 8.70 8.46
N LYS A 113 -13.93 8.81 7.61
CA LYS A 113 -14.95 7.77 7.46
C LYS A 113 -14.35 6.43 6.99
N ILE A 114 -13.51 6.45 5.96
CA ILE A 114 -12.81 5.26 5.46
C ILE A 114 -11.96 4.62 6.56
N LEU A 115 -11.21 5.42 7.33
CA LEU A 115 -10.41 4.93 8.45
C LEU A 115 -11.28 4.24 9.50
N GLN A 116 -12.41 4.85 9.87
CA GLN A 116 -13.35 4.28 10.82
C GLN A 116 -13.95 2.95 10.32
N GLU A 117 -14.31 2.86 9.03
CA GLU A 117 -14.78 1.63 8.39
C GLU A 117 -13.71 0.52 8.43
N ILE A 118 -12.48 0.82 8.01
CA ILE A 118 -11.34 -0.12 8.05
C ILE A 118 -11.09 -0.63 9.47
N VAL A 119 -11.08 0.27 10.46
CA VAL A 119 -10.84 -0.09 11.85
C VAL A 119 -11.98 -0.94 12.41
N ALA A 120 -13.24 -0.65 12.05
CA ALA A 120 -14.37 -1.47 12.44
C ALA A 120 -14.24 -2.91 11.90
N GLU A 121 -13.96 -3.07 10.60
CA GLU A 121 -13.72 -4.38 9.97
C GLU A 121 -12.50 -5.10 10.59
N MET A 122 -11.45 -4.36 10.95
CA MET A 122 -10.28 -4.89 11.63
C MET A 122 -10.61 -5.43 13.03
N MET A 123 -11.41 -4.70 13.81
CA MET A 123 -11.84 -5.15 15.14
C MET A 123 -12.74 -6.38 15.05
N GLU A 124 -13.61 -6.46 14.04
CA GLU A 124 -14.40 -7.66 13.76
C GLU A 124 -13.51 -8.85 13.41
N TYR A 125 -12.51 -8.65 12.56
CA TYR A 125 -11.52 -9.67 12.22
C TYR A 125 -10.74 -10.17 13.45
N PHE A 126 -10.31 -9.27 14.34
CA PHE A 126 -9.63 -9.66 15.58
C PHE A 126 -10.56 -10.45 16.52
N ARG A 127 -11.84 -10.05 16.66
CA ARG A 127 -12.83 -10.82 17.43
C ARG A 127 -13.06 -12.21 16.86
N ALA A 128 -13.22 -12.32 15.54
CA ALA A 128 -13.35 -13.59 14.85
C ALA A 128 -12.10 -14.48 15.00
N SER A 129 -10.93 -13.86 15.20
CA SER A 129 -9.65 -14.54 15.44
C SER A 129 -9.41 -14.89 16.92
N GLY A 130 -10.39 -14.68 17.80
CA GLY A 130 -10.32 -15.07 19.22
C GLY A 130 -9.86 -13.98 20.20
N PHE A 131 -9.72 -12.73 19.75
CA PHE A 131 -9.37 -11.61 20.63
C PHE A 131 -10.63 -10.97 21.25
N LEU A 132 -10.53 -10.54 22.50
CA LEU A 132 -11.54 -9.66 23.09
C LEU A 132 -11.18 -8.21 22.79
N CYS A 133 -12.03 -7.52 22.03
CA CYS A 133 -11.83 -6.12 21.64
C CYS A 133 -12.92 -5.23 22.24
N ARG A 134 -12.51 -4.27 23.09
CA ARG A 134 -13.38 -3.24 23.69
C ARG A 134 -12.98 -1.86 23.18
N GLN A 135 -13.92 -0.94 23.08
CA GLN A 135 -13.67 0.42 22.62
C GLN A 135 -14.09 1.42 23.70
N GLU A 136 -13.24 2.41 23.95
CA GLU A 136 -13.50 3.58 24.79
C GLU A 136 -13.06 4.83 24.02
N GLY A 137 -14.02 5.57 23.48
CA GLY A 137 -13.72 6.69 22.57
C GLY A 137 -12.92 6.22 21.34
N THR A 138 -11.72 6.78 21.18
CA THR A 138 -10.77 6.49 20.09
C THR A 138 -9.76 5.38 20.42
N VAL A 139 -9.85 4.80 21.62
CA VAL A 139 -8.92 3.76 22.09
C VAL A 139 -9.62 2.40 22.10
N PHE A 140 -8.95 1.41 21.54
CA PHE A 140 -9.35 0.02 21.54
C PHE A 140 -8.46 -0.79 22.49
N GLU A 141 -9.07 -1.54 23.39
CA GLU A 141 -8.39 -2.52 24.22
C GLU A 141 -8.50 -3.90 23.55
N VAL A 142 -7.38 -4.46 23.12
CA VAL A 142 -7.30 -5.74 22.41
C VAL A 142 -6.60 -6.76 23.31
N ASN A 143 -7.32 -7.80 23.70
CA ASN A 143 -6.86 -8.80 24.65
C ASN A 143 -6.86 -10.20 24.04
N GLU A 144 -5.74 -10.90 24.18
CA GLU A 144 -5.69 -12.34 23.91
C GLU A 144 -6.54 -13.08 24.94
N VAL A 145 -7.25 -14.14 24.52
CA VAL A 145 -8.04 -14.99 25.43
C VAL A 145 -7.29 -16.30 25.63
N SER A 146 -6.77 -16.55 26.84
CA SER A 146 -6.14 -17.83 27.16
C SER A 146 -7.20 -18.89 27.42
N HIS A 147 -7.14 -20.01 26.69
CA HIS A 147 -7.97 -21.20 26.93
C HIS A 147 -7.38 -22.14 27.99
N ARG A 148 -6.21 -21.82 28.59
CA ARG A 148 -5.51 -22.67 29.56
C ARG A 148 -5.26 -21.92 30.87
N TRP A 149 -5.94 -22.34 31.94
CA TRP A 149 -5.93 -21.69 33.26
C TRP A 149 -4.54 -21.62 33.93
N PHE A 150 -3.58 -22.44 33.51
CA PHE A 150 -2.23 -22.53 34.09
C PHE A 150 -1.13 -21.80 33.31
N LEU A 151 -1.40 -21.30 32.09
CA LEU A 151 -0.44 -20.52 31.30
C LEU A 151 -0.71 -19.02 31.49
N LYS A 152 0.04 -18.41 32.41
CA LYS A 152 0.01 -16.96 32.70
C LYS A 152 0.92 -16.20 31.73
N ARG A 153 0.35 -15.74 30.62
CA ARG A 153 0.57 -14.36 30.13
C ARG A 153 -0.52 -14.02 29.11
N ARG A 154 -1.52 -13.27 29.58
CA ARG A 154 -2.54 -12.68 28.71
C ARG A 154 -1.93 -11.41 28.13
N LYS A 155 -1.65 -11.38 26.82
CA LYS A 155 -1.22 -10.15 26.17
C LYS A 155 -2.42 -9.22 26.02
N SER A 156 -2.22 -7.97 26.40
CA SER A 156 -3.21 -6.90 26.33
C SER A 156 -2.52 -5.71 25.73
N TRP A 157 -3.18 -5.06 24.78
CA TRP A 157 -2.68 -3.88 24.11
C TRP A 157 -3.77 -2.81 24.05
N ARG A 158 -3.34 -1.56 24.12
CA ARG A 158 -4.18 -0.38 23.88
C ARG A 158 -3.79 0.23 22.55
N PHE A 159 -4.77 0.32 21.66
CA PHE A 159 -4.63 0.78 20.29
C PHE A 159 -5.40 2.08 20.09
N LEU A 160 -4.69 3.18 19.90
CA LEU A 160 -5.27 4.50 19.63
C LEU A 160 -5.44 4.69 18.12
N VAL A 161 -6.64 5.11 17.71
CA VAL A 161 -6.93 5.54 16.35
C VAL A 161 -7.30 7.02 16.36
N ALA A 162 -6.50 7.85 15.69
CA ALA A 162 -6.71 9.29 15.65
C ALA A 162 -6.99 9.76 14.22
N ASP A 163 -8.17 10.33 14.00
CA ASP A 163 -8.57 11.05 12.78
C ASP A 163 -8.46 12.58 12.93
N SER A 164 -7.83 13.03 14.02
CA SER A 164 -7.55 14.43 14.37
C SER A 164 -6.12 14.56 14.89
N GLU A 165 -5.64 15.80 15.08
CA GLU A 165 -4.30 16.06 15.59
C GLU A 165 -4.05 15.36 16.94
N LEU A 166 -2.91 14.67 17.03
CA LEU A 166 -2.50 13.96 18.24
C LEU A 166 -2.04 14.94 19.32
N THR A 167 -2.44 14.65 20.56
CA THR A 167 -1.95 15.36 21.75
C THR A 167 -1.14 14.42 22.63
N GLN A 168 -0.22 14.97 23.43
CA GLN A 168 0.63 14.17 24.31
C GLN A 168 -0.18 13.31 25.30
N ALA A 169 -1.28 13.86 25.81
CA ALA A 169 -2.18 13.15 26.72
C ALA A 169 -2.83 11.91 26.08
N ALA A 170 -3.07 11.94 24.76
CA ALA A 170 -3.66 10.80 24.05
C ALA A 170 -2.71 9.59 23.98
N LEU A 171 -1.39 9.81 24.11
CA LEU A 171 -0.36 8.77 24.04
C LEU A 171 -0.16 8.03 25.37
N ASP A 172 -0.76 8.53 26.46
CA ASP A 172 -0.56 7.94 27.78
C ASP A 172 -1.20 6.55 27.87
N LYS A 173 -0.36 5.57 28.19
CA LYS A 173 -0.74 4.15 28.35
C LYS A 173 -1.33 3.53 27.07
N VAL A 174 -0.81 3.90 25.89
CA VAL A 174 -1.14 3.28 24.60
C VAL A 174 0.06 2.45 24.13
N ASP A 175 -0.16 1.37 23.39
CA ASP A 175 0.90 0.50 22.85
C ASP A 175 1.09 0.69 21.34
N VAL A 176 0.01 1.04 20.62
CA VAL A 176 -0.02 1.26 19.17
C VAL A 176 -0.82 2.51 18.86
N VAL A 177 -0.26 3.41 18.06
CA VAL A 177 -0.91 4.63 17.57
C VAL A 177 -1.09 4.51 16.06
N LEU A 178 -2.31 4.70 15.57
CA LEU A 178 -2.63 4.88 14.16
C LEU A 178 -3.20 6.28 13.96
N SER A 179 -2.49 7.14 13.23
CA SER A 179 -2.96 8.48 12.91
C SER A 179 -3.29 8.61 11.43
N LEU A 180 -4.42 9.26 11.15
CA LEU A 180 -4.77 9.70 9.81
C LEU A 180 -3.89 10.85 9.33
N HIS A 181 -3.38 11.65 10.26
CA HIS A 181 -2.61 12.87 10.02
C HIS A 181 -1.14 12.67 10.36
N GLY A 182 -0.31 13.56 9.82
CA GLY A 182 1.12 13.61 10.11
C GLY A 182 1.39 13.66 11.61
N ILE A 183 2.20 12.72 12.10
CA ILE A 183 2.61 12.66 13.51
C ILE A 183 3.83 13.56 13.69
N PRO A 184 3.76 14.62 14.52
CA PRO A 184 4.89 15.51 14.79
C PRO A 184 6.13 14.76 15.29
N GLU A 185 7.32 15.23 14.92
CA GLU A 185 8.60 14.59 15.29
C GLU A 185 8.76 14.41 16.81
N GLN A 186 8.38 15.41 17.61
CA GLN A 186 8.39 15.30 19.07
C GLN A 186 7.54 14.14 19.59
N ILE A 187 6.35 13.92 18.99
CA ILE A 187 5.48 12.80 19.36
C ILE A 187 6.13 11.47 18.95
N ARG A 188 6.75 11.41 17.77
CA ARG A 188 7.47 10.21 17.30
C ARG A 188 8.63 9.85 18.25
N THR A 189 9.39 10.83 18.71
CA THR A 189 10.49 10.65 19.69
C THR A 189 9.96 10.18 21.05
N ASP A 190 8.85 10.75 21.52
CA ASP A 190 8.24 10.34 22.79
C ASP A 190 7.69 8.90 22.71
N CYS A 191 7.08 8.52 21.58
CA CYS A 191 6.69 7.14 21.33
C CYS A 191 7.89 6.19 21.34
N ALA A 192 9.02 6.57 20.72
CA ALA A 192 10.25 5.80 20.74
C ALA A 192 10.79 5.60 22.17
N GLY A 193 10.83 6.66 22.97
CA GLY A 193 11.24 6.60 24.38
C GLY A 193 10.34 5.71 25.25
N ARG A 194 9.07 5.52 24.85
CA ARG A 194 8.09 4.66 25.52
C ARG A 194 7.93 3.29 24.88
N SER A 195 8.69 2.97 23.83
CA SER A 195 8.52 1.74 23.01
C SER A 195 7.10 1.56 22.46
N GLN A 196 6.42 2.66 22.13
CA GLN A 196 5.09 2.68 21.52
C GLN A 196 5.22 2.66 20.00
N MET A 197 4.56 1.71 19.35
CA MET A 197 4.54 1.67 17.89
C MET A 197 3.62 2.77 17.36
N TRP A 198 4.03 3.45 16.30
CA TRP A 198 3.20 4.43 15.63
C TRP A 198 3.10 4.16 14.13
N ILE A 199 1.97 4.53 13.54
CA ILE A 199 1.65 4.43 12.12
C ILE A 199 1.03 5.77 11.70
N ASP A 200 1.65 6.39 10.70
CA ASP A 200 1.27 7.67 10.12
C ASP A 200 0.78 7.45 8.69
N LEU A 201 -0.54 7.56 8.49
CA LEU A 201 -1.16 7.30 7.19
C LEU A 201 -0.91 8.42 6.17
N GLU A 202 -0.69 9.66 6.63
CA GLU A 202 -0.46 10.80 5.75
C GLU A 202 0.95 10.76 5.18
N ALA A 203 1.95 10.53 6.04
CA ALA A 203 3.34 10.37 5.63
C ALA A 203 3.62 9.01 4.98
N LYS A 204 2.70 8.04 5.12
CA LYS A 204 2.88 6.63 4.75
C LYS A 204 4.06 5.98 5.48
N GLU A 205 4.20 6.28 6.76
CA GLU A 205 5.34 5.88 7.56
C GLU A 205 4.90 5.12 8.81
N ARG A 206 5.83 4.34 9.38
CA ARG A 206 5.68 3.71 10.68
C ARG A 206 7.02 3.59 11.37
N SER A 207 7.00 3.39 12.69
CA SER A 207 8.21 3.13 13.47
C SER A 207 9.00 1.92 12.93
N ASP A 208 10.31 1.94 13.11
CA ASP A 208 11.22 0.84 12.77
C ASP A 208 11.14 -0.34 13.73
N PHE A 209 10.63 -0.12 14.94
CA PHE A 209 10.23 -1.14 15.91
C PHE A 209 8.71 -1.31 15.97
N GLY A 210 8.25 -2.43 16.53
CA GLY A 210 6.82 -2.73 16.66
C GLY A 210 6.52 -3.76 17.74
N ASN A 211 5.24 -4.01 17.98
CA ASN A 211 4.73 -5.11 18.79
C ASN A 211 3.76 -5.96 17.96
N ASP A 212 3.34 -7.12 18.49
CA ASP A 212 2.50 -8.07 17.74
C ASP A 212 1.23 -7.40 17.18
N LEU A 213 0.52 -6.60 17.99
CA LEU A 213 -0.69 -5.91 17.54
C LEU A 213 -0.38 -4.91 16.43
N GLY A 214 0.65 -4.09 16.59
CA GLY A 214 0.97 -3.05 15.61
C GLY A 214 1.46 -3.62 14.27
N GLU A 215 2.16 -4.76 14.28
CA GLU A 215 2.48 -5.48 13.05
C GLU A 215 1.22 -6.04 12.37
N GLU A 216 0.28 -6.60 13.13
CA GLU A 216 -1.02 -7.05 12.59
C GLU A 216 -1.83 -5.89 12.02
N VAL A 217 -1.88 -4.74 12.70
CA VAL A 217 -2.54 -3.52 12.17
C VAL A 217 -1.89 -3.08 10.85
N ALA A 218 -0.56 -3.00 10.80
CA ALA A 218 0.15 -2.62 9.58
C ALA A 218 -0.07 -3.62 8.43
N GLN A 219 -0.18 -4.92 8.72
CA GLN A 219 -0.50 -5.94 7.72
C GLN A 219 -1.96 -5.87 7.27
N TYR A 220 -2.89 -5.60 8.18
CA TYR A 220 -4.32 -5.48 7.87
C TYR A 220 -4.58 -4.30 6.92
N LEU A 221 -3.94 -3.16 7.17
CA LEU A 221 -4.04 -1.95 6.33
C LEU A 221 -3.64 -2.21 4.86
N LYS A 222 -2.72 -3.14 4.59
CA LYS A 222 -2.33 -3.51 3.21
C LYS A 222 -3.48 -4.07 2.38
N ARG A 223 -4.51 -4.65 3.01
CA ARG A 223 -5.71 -5.15 2.33
C ARG A 223 -6.47 -4.03 1.60
N TYR A 224 -6.32 -2.79 2.06
CA TYR A 224 -6.91 -1.58 1.47
C TYR A 224 -5.92 -0.78 0.63
N GLY A 225 -4.79 -1.38 0.25
CA GLY A 225 -3.76 -0.72 -0.56
C GLY A 225 -2.92 0.32 0.19
N VAL A 226 -3.02 0.39 1.52
CA VAL A 226 -2.14 1.24 2.34
C VAL A 226 -0.77 0.59 2.43
N ARG A 227 0.26 1.33 2.03
CA ARG A 227 1.65 0.88 2.04
C ARG A 227 2.46 1.81 2.91
N LEU A 228 3.20 1.23 3.86
CA LEU A 228 3.87 1.96 4.95
C LEU A 228 5.36 1.65 4.93
N PHE A 229 6.19 2.68 5.00
CA PHE A 229 7.63 2.58 5.09
C PHE A 229 8.08 2.61 6.56
N ARG A 230 8.98 1.70 6.94
CA ARG A 230 9.62 1.76 8.25
C ARG A 230 10.67 2.86 8.23
N VAL A 231 10.57 3.80 9.15
CA VAL A 231 11.56 4.85 9.33
C VAL A 231 12.16 4.77 10.72
N LYS A 232 13.47 5.02 10.82
CA LYS A 232 14.12 5.11 12.13
C LYS A 232 13.55 6.34 12.83
N GLY A 233 13.01 6.15 14.04
CA GLY A 233 12.65 7.29 14.90
C GLY A 233 13.88 8.18 15.05
N GLY A 234 13.71 9.49 14.85
CA GLY A 234 14.81 10.45 14.89
C GLY A 234 15.70 10.25 16.12
N ALA A 235 17.00 10.19 15.88
CA ALA A 235 18.02 10.28 16.92
C ALA A 235 18.30 11.76 17.21
#